data_AF-A0A3N5YT42-F1
#
_entry.id   AF-A0A3N5YT42-F1
#
_cell.length_a   1.000
_cell.length_b   1.000
_cell.length_c   1.000
_cell.angle_alpha   90.00
_cell.angle_beta   90.00
_cell.angle_gamma   90.00
#
_symmetry.space_group_name_H-M   'P 1'
#
loop_
_entity.id
_entity.type
_entity.pdbx_description
1 polymer ?
#
loop_
_entity_poly.entity_id
_entity_poly.type
_entity_poly.pdbx_seq_one_letter_code
_entity_poly.pdbx_strand_id
1 'polypeptide(L)' 'MVELKDVRLRLLEEFPPVPTPAWEEAIAKDLKGADYEKRLVWKTDEGIAVRPYYRAEHAVARPPLSRLAA' A
#
# COMPACT_ATOMS: atom_id res chain seq x y z
N MET A 1 -33.46 7.45 -22.46
CA MET A 1 -33.07 6.92 -21.14
C MET A 1 -32.33 5.62 -21.38
N VAL A 2 -31.02 5.57 -21.14
CA VAL A 2 -30.22 4.34 -21.27
C VAL A 2 -30.11 3.75 -19.86
N GLU A 3 -30.56 2.52 -19.69
CA GLU A 3 -30.35 1.75 -18.45
C GLU A 3 -28.85 1.56 -18.22
N LEU A 4 -28.31 2.21 -17.19
CA LEU A 4 -27.02 1.88 -16.61
C LEU A 4 -27.15 0.50 -15.93
N LYS A 5 -26.96 -0.57 -16.71
CA LYS A 5 -26.66 -1.87 -16.14
C LYS A 5 -25.44 -1.69 -15.26
N ASP A 6 -25.59 -2.06 -13.99
CA ASP A 6 -24.56 -2.15 -12.98
C ASP A 6 -23.29 -2.79 -13.60
N VAL A 7 -22.36 -1.97 -14.11
CA VAL A 7 -21.08 -2.44 -14.66
C VAL A 7 -20.22 -2.73 -13.44
N ARG A 8 -20.50 -3.83 -12.75
CA ARG A 8 -19.60 -4.36 -11.73
C ARG A 8 -18.38 -4.87 -12.45
N LEU A 9 -17.41 -3.98 -12.64
CA LEU A 9 -16.08 -4.31 -13.12
C LEU A 9 -15.50 -5.32 -12.14
N ARG A 10 -15.25 -6.55 -12.60
CA ARG A 10 -14.64 -7.63 -11.81
C ARG A 10 -13.12 -7.48 -11.76
N LEU A 11 -12.66 -6.29 -11.37
CA LEU A 11 -11.26 -5.89 -11.43
C LEU A 11 -10.36 -6.80 -10.59
N LEU A 12 -10.86 -7.30 -9.45
CA LEU A 12 -10.05 -8.13 -8.55
C LEU A 12 -9.92 -9.58 -9.01
N GLU A 13 -10.82 -10.06 -9.88
CA GLU A 13 -10.73 -11.40 -10.48
C GLU A 13 -9.73 -11.42 -11.64
N GLU A 14 -9.69 -10.35 -12.44
CA GLU A 14 -8.80 -10.23 -13.59
C GLU A 14 -7.36 -9.83 -13.19
N PHE A 15 -7.20 -9.15 -12.05
CA PHE A 15 -5.92 -8.68 -11.55
C PHE A 15 -5.66 -9.28 -10.16
N PRO A 16 -5.00 -10.45 -10.07
CA PRO A 16 -4.72 -11.08 -8.80
C PRO A 16 -3.83 -10.17 -7.93
N PRO A 17 -3.92 -10.29 -6.59
CA PRO A 17 -3.13 -9.47 -5.69
C PRO A 17 -1.63 -9.75 -5.86
N VAL A 18 -0.87 -8.70 -6.14
CA VAL A 18 0.59 -8.78 -6.28
C VAL A 18 1.21 -8.84 -4.89
N PRO A 19 2.07 -9.81 -4.56
CA PRO A 19 2.67 -9.94 -3.24
C PRO A 19 3.76 -8.88 -3.00
N THR A 20 4.09 -8.60 -1.73
CA THR A 20 5.07 -7.57 -1.34
C THR A 20 6.46 -7.76 -1.96
N PRO A 21 7.02 -8.98 -2.05
CA PRO A 21 8.32 -9.20 -2.69
C PRO A 21 8.36 -8.76 -4.16
N ALA A 22 7.25 -8.92 -4.90
CA ALA A 22 7.19 -8.51 -6.31
C ALA A 22 7.19 -6.97 -6.46
N TRP A 23 6.63 -6.24 -5.48
CA TRP A 23 6.74 -4.78 -5.43
C TRP A 23 8.17 -4.33 -5.12
N GLU A 24 8.82 -4.97 -4.14
CA GLU A 24 10.21 -4.67 -3.80
C GLU A 24 11.17 -4.96 -4.96
N GLU A 25 10.96 -6.04 -5.70
CA GLU A 25 11.77 -6.35 -6.89
C GLU A 25 11.61 -5.29 -7.99
N ALA A 26 10.38 -4.84 -8.25
CA ALA A 26 10.12 -3.76 -9.20
C ALA A 26 10.82 -2.46 -8.77
N ILE A 27 10.74 -2.09 -7.49
CA ILE A 27 11.41 -0.90 -6.95
C ILE A 27 12.93 -1.04 -7.07
N ALA A 28 13.50 -2.19 -6.72
CA ALA A 28 14.95 -2.42 -6.84
C ALA A 28 15.44 -2.28 -8.29
N LYS A 29 14.66 -2.79 -9.25
CA LYS A 29 14.93 -2.67 -10.68
C LYS A 29 14.90 -1.20 -11.13
N ASP A 30 13.90 -0.43 -10.70
CA ASP A 30 13.75 0.98 -11.05
C ASP A 30 14.84 1.86 -10.42
N LEU A 31 15.30 1.51 -9.21
CA LEU A 31 16.40 2.19 -8.54
C LEU A 31 17.76 1.94 -9.21
N LYS A 32 17.90 0.91 -10.07
CA LYS A 32 19.14 0.59 -10.80
C LYS A 32 20.37 0.52 -9.89
N GLY A 33 20.20 -0.05 -8.69
CA GLY A 33 21.26 -0.15 -7.68
C GLY A 33 21.47 1.10 -6.82
N ALA A 34 20.64 2.13 -6.96
CA ALA A 34 20.62 3.25 -6.01
C ALA A 34 20.13 2.80 -4.63
N ASP A 35 20.67 3.41 -3.59
CA ASP A 35 20.36 3.14 -2.19
C ASP A 35 18.89 3.49 -1.87
N TYR A 36 18.08 2.47 -1.56
CA TYR A 36 16.65 2.60 -1.27
C TYR A 36 16.37 3.57 -0.12
N GLU A 37 17.09 3.42 0.99
CA GLU A 37 16.90 4.21 2.20
C GLU A 37 17.22 5.69 1.97
N LYS A 38 18.20 5.99 1.12
CA LYS A 38 18.53 7.38 0.77
C LYS A 38 17.61 7.98 -0.28
N ARG A 39 17.02 7.16 -1.14
CA ARG A 39 16.24 7.62 -2.30
C ARG A 39 14.75 7.72 -2.03
N LEU A 40 14.20 6.79 -1.26
CA LEU A 40 12.76 6.60 -1.14
C LEU A 40 12.23 6.76 0.28
N VAL A 41 13.08 6.67 1.30
CA VAL A 41 12.68 6.87 2.69
C VAL A 41 12.86 8.33 3.08
N TRP A 42 11.76 8.95 3.49
CA TRP A 42 11.78 10.30 4.04
C TRP A 42 11.93 10.24 5.57
N LYS A 43 12.93 10.94 6.09
CA LYS A 43 13.14 11.08 7.54
C LYS A 43 12.63 12.43 7.99
N THR A 44 11.62 12.42 8.87
CA THR A 44 11.11 13.63 9.50
C THR A 44 12.03 14.06 10.66
N ASP A 45 11.95 15.34 11.04
CA ASP A 45 12.71 15.89 12.19
C ASP A 45 12.34 15.21 13.52
N GLU A 46 11.17 14.56 13.58
CA GLU A 46 10.69 13.78 14.72
C GLU A 46 11.31 12.36 14.77
N GLY A 47 12.17 12.02 13.82
CA GLY A 47 12.82 10.71 13.73
C GLY A 47 11.95 9.63 13.09
N ILE A 48 10.87 9.99 12.38
CA ILE A 48 10.00 9.03 11.70
C ILE A 48 10.56 8.74 10.31
N ALA A 49 10.79 7.46 10.02
CA ALA A 49 11.17 6.97 8.70
C ALA A 49 9.93 6.58 7.89
N VAL A 50 9.47 7.50 7.04
CA VAL A 50 8.31 7.30 6.17
C VAL A 50 8.74 6.54 4.92
N ARG A 51 8.13 5.36 4.70
CA ARG A 51 8.39 4.50 3.54
C ARG A 51 7.59 4.94 2.31
N PRO A 52 8.04 4.61 1.10
CA PRO A 52 7.35 5.01 -0.14
C PRO A 52 5.97 4.37 -0.32
N TYR A 53 5.68 3.25 0.35
CA TYR A 53 4.37 2.63 0.33
C TYR A 53 4.12 1.79 1.60
N TYR A 54 2.83 1.54 1.88
CA TYR A 54 2.37 0.66 2.95
C TYR A 54 1.31 -0.28 2.40
N ARG A 55 1.11 -1.41 3.09
CA ARG A 55 0.20 -2.49 2.69
C ARG A 55 -0.59 -2.94 3.89
N ALA A 56 -1.64 -3.75 3.67
CA ALA A 56 -2.50 -4.25 4.72
C ALA A 56 -1.73 -4.92 5.87
N GLU A 57 -0.63 -5.63 5.57
CA GLU A 57 0.26 -6.24 6.57
C GLU A 57 0.98 -5.24 7.49
N HIS A 58 1.11 -3.98 7.07
CA HIS A 58 1.73 -2.90 7.85
C HIS A 58 0.73 -2.19 8.77
N ALA A 59 -0.57 -2.42 8.58
CA ALA A 59 -1.59 -1.87 9.45
C ALA A 59 -1.70 -2.71 10.72
N VAL A 60 -1.65 -2.06 11.89
CA VAL A 60 -2.02 -2.71 13.14
C VAL A 60 -3.54 -2.96 13.11
N ALA A 61 -3.97 -4.14 13.56
CA ALA A 61 -5.38 -4.46 13.72
C ALA A 61 -6.04 -3.40 14.61
N ARG A 62 -6.85 -2.54 13.99
CA ARG A 62 -7.55 -1.48 14.74
C ARG A 62 -8.61 -2.16 15.60
N PRO A 63 -8.60 -1.96 16.94
CA PRO A 63 -9.71 -2.42 17.75
C PRO A 63 -11.00 -1.73 17.27
N PRO A 64 -12.15 -2.41 17.31
CA PRO A 64 -13.41 -1.81 16.92
C PRO A 64 -13.65 -0.52 17.72
N LEU A 65 -14.21 0.49 17.05
CA LEU A 65 -14.44 1.83 17.60
C LEU A 65 -15.42 1.86 18.80
N SER A 66 -15.93 0.71 19.22
CA SER A 66 -16.85 0.54 20.33
C SER A 66 -16.23 0.64 21.72
N ARG A 67 -14.92 0.96 21.85
CA ARG A 67 -14.23 1.00 23.16
C ARG A 67 -14.02 2.40 23.77
N LEU A 68 -14.79 3.41 23.33
CA LEU A 68 -14.79 4.75 23.94
C LEU A 68 -16.09 5.09 24.70
N ALA A 69 -16.93 4.09 24.97
CA ALA A 69 -18.09 4.24 25.84
C ALA A 69 -17.88 3.42 27.12
N ALA A 70 -17.14 3.98 28.08
CA ALA A 70 -17.22 3.78 29.55
C ALA A 70 -15.88 4.18 30.20
#